data_AF-A0A379YEM8-F1
#
_entry.id   AF-A0A379YEM8-F1
#
_cell.length_a   1.000
_cell.length_b   1.000
_cell.length_c   1.000
_cell.angle_alpha   90.00
_cell.angle_beta   90.00
_cell.angle_gamma   90.00
#
_symmetry.space_group_name_H-M   'P 1'
#
loop_
_entity.id
_entity.type
_entity.pdbx_description
1 polymer ?
#
loop_
_entity_poly.entity_id
_entity_poly.type
_entity_poly.pdbx_seq_one_letter_code
_entity_poly.pdbx_strand_id
1 'polypeptide(L)'
;MVKAEAAKTITPTTHGIAMEIILRAVLATLSPEPLAKTRKIARGSVEFMHHDPTLFPSGPKAAEEVGAVVNFIFNHMTEEA
;
A
#
# COMPACT_ATOMS: atom_id res chain seq x y z
N MET A 1 3.47 35.76 24.43
CA MET A 1 2.80 35.19 23.24
C MET A 1 3.64 34.06 22.71
N VAL A 2 3.31 32.81 23.05
CA VAL A 2 3.97 31.63 22.47
C VAL A 2 3.47 31.51 21.04
N LYS A 3 4.38 31.59 20.07
CA LYS A 3 4.09 31.42 18.65
C LYS A 3 3.48 30.03 18.46
N ALA A 4 2.27 29.98 17.91
CA ALA A 4 1.63 28.74 17.51
C ALA A 4 2.59 27.99 16.58
N GLU A 5 3.10 26.85 17.04
CA GLU A 5 3.82 25.91 16.20
C GLU A 5 2.94 25.61 15.00
N ALA A 6 3.46 25.92 13.80
CA ALA A 6 2.87 25.47 12.57
C ALA A 6 2.82 23.94 12.63
N ALA A 7 1.62 23.41 12.88
CA ALA A 7 1.33 22.00 12.65
C ALA A 7 1.77 21.73 11.21
N LYS A 8 2.91 21.05 11.04
CA LYS A 8 3.43 20.69 9.72
C LYS A 8 2.32 19.91 9.04
N THR A 9 1.67 20.54 8.07
CA THR A 9 0.64 19.91 7.25
C THR A 9 1.31 18.77 6.51
N ILE A 10 1.10 17.55 7.01
CA ILE A 10 1.56 16.32 6.38
C ILE A 10 0.81 16.23 5.05
N THR A 11 1.53 16.34 3.93
CA THR A 11 0.90 16.31 2.60
C THR A 11 0.44 14.89 2.26
N PRO A 12 -0.52 14.70 1.34
CA PRO A 12 -0.92 13.37 0.87
C PRO A 12 0.27 12.54 0.38
N THR A 13 1.28 13.19 -0.21
CA THR A 13 2.55 12.58 -0.62
C THR A 13 3.34 12.04 0.58
N THR A 14 3.43 12.79 1.69
CA THR A 14 4.11 12.32 2.90
C THR A 14 3.38 11.13 3.55
N HIS A 15 2.04 11.11 3.52
CA HIS A 15 1.27 9.95 3.98
C HIS A 15 1.51 8.71 3.13
N GLY A 16 1.54 8.86 1.79
CA GLY A 16 1.82 7.76 0.86
C GLY A 16 3.21 7.14 1.10
N ILE A 17 4.23 7.98 1.24
CA ILE A 17 5.61 7.53 1.51
C ILE A 17 5.69 6.83 2.88
N ALA A 18 5.07 7.38 3.92
CA ALA A 18 5.09 6.77 5.24
C ALA A 18 4.41 5.38 5.25
N MET A 19 3.28 5.25 4.55
CA MET A 19 2.57 3.98 4.43
C MET A 19 3.38 2.94 3.67
N GLU A 20 4.05 3.35 2.59
CA GLU A 20 4.95 2.48 1.83
C GLU A 20 6.09 1.94 2.71
N ILE A 21 6.75 2.82 3.47
CA ILE A 21 7.86 2.46 4.37
C ILE A 21 7.39 1.44 5.41
N ILE A 22 6.24 1.68 6.06
CA ILE A 22 5.67 0.78 7.07
C ILE A 22 5.33 -0.57 6.45
N LEU A 23 4.67 -0.60 5.28
CA LEU A 23 4.33 -1.82 4.57
C LEU A 23 5.57 -2.64 4.23
N ARG A 24 6.60 -2.03 3.66
CA ARG A 24 7.86 -2.71 3.34
C ARG A 24 8.54 -3.25 4.59
N ALA A 25 8.59 -2.48 5.68
CA ALA A 25 9.18 -2.93 6.94
C ALA A 25 8.45 -4.16 7.50
N VAL A 26 7.11 -4.16 7.49
CA VAL A 26 6.31 -5.31 7.93
C VAL A 26 6.57 -6.52 7.04
N LEU A 27 6.52 -6.34 5.72
CA LEU A 27 6.69 -7.43 4.76
C LEU A 27 8.09 -8.05 4.82
N ALA A 28 9.13 -7.26 5.12
CA ALA A 28 10.50 -7.73 5.29
C ALA A 28 10.69 -8.64 6.52
N THR A 29 9.79 -8.59 7.51
CA THR A 29 9.84 -9.49 8.69
C THR A 29 9.19 -10.85 8.44
N LEU A 30 8.49 -11.01 7.31
CA LEU A 30 7.78 -12.24 6.99
C LEU A 30 8.74 -13.28 6.41
N SER A 31 8.60 -14.54 6.86
CA SER A 31 9.25 -15.66 6.19
C SER A 31 8.67 -15.86 4.77
N PRO A 32 9.37 -16.60 3.88
CA PRO A 32 8.99 -16.69 2.46
C PRO A 32 7.55 -17.19 2.21
N GLU A 33 7.08 -18.15 3.00
CA GLU A 33 5.72 -18.70 2.85
C GLU A 33 4.63 -17.66 3.21
N PRO A 34 4.63 -17.03 4.39
CA PRO A 34 3.75 -15.91 4.71
C PRO A 34 3.82 -14.74 3.71
N LEU A 35 5.01 -14.44 3.18
CA LEU A 35 5.19 -13.40 2.17
C LEU A 35 4.47 -13.77 0.86
N ALA A 36 4.64 -15.00 0.38
CA ALA A 36 3.95 -15.51 -0.81
C ALA A 36 2.42 -15.51 -0.63
N LYS A 37 1.94 -15.90 0.55
CA LYS A 37 0.51 -15.85 0.90
C LYS A 37 -0.03 -14.42 0.88
N THR A 38 0.69 -13.48 1.46
CA THR A 38 0.32 -12.06 1.48
C THR A 38 0.26 -11.49 0.06
N ARG A 39 1.24 -11.83 -0.81
CA ARG A 39 1.22 -11.44 -2.23
C ARG A 39 -0.02 -11.98 -2.96
N LYS A 40 -0.39 -13.25 -2.73
CA LYS A 40 -1.58 -13.85 -3.34
C LYS A 40 -2.87 -13.17 -2.89
N ILE A 41 -3.02 -12.90 -1.60
CA ILE A 41 -4.18 -12.22 -1.05
C ILE A 41 -4.30 -10.81 -1.63
N ALA A 42 -3.22 -10.02 -1.63
CA ALA A 42 -3.23 -8.66 -2.15
C ALA A 42 -3.63 -8.59 -3.63
N ARG A 43 -3.09 -9.48 -4.47
CA ARG A 43 -3.46 -9.56 -5.90
C ARG A 43 -4.92 -9.97 -6.09
N GLY A 44 -5.38 -10.99 -5.36
CA GLY A 44 -6.78 -11.43 -5.41
C GLY A 44 -7.75 -10.35 -4.96
N SER A 45 -7.38 -9.52 -3.98
CA SER A 45 -8.18 -8.36 -3.58
C SER A 45 -8.29 -7.32 -4.69
N VAL A 46 -7.20 -7.02 -5.41
CA VAL A 46 -7.22 -6.11 -6.56
C VAL A 46 -8.09 -6.66 -7.70
N GLU A 47 -7.95 -7.94 -8.03
CA GLU A 47 -8.82 -8.59 -9.03
C GLU A 47 -10.29 -8.51 -8.62
N PHE A 48 -10.60 -8.78 -7.35
CA PHE A 48 -11.96 -8.68 -6.83
C PHE A 48 -12.51 -7.25 -6.88
N MET A 49 -11.69 -6.24 -6.63
CA MET A 49 -12.05 -4.82 -6.82
C MET A 49 -12.47 -4.51 -8.26
N HIS A 50 -11.82 -5.13 -9.25
CA HIS A 50 -12.17 -4.95 -10.66
C HIS A 50 -13.49 -5.63 -11.03
N HIS A 51 -13.84 -6.74 -10.37
CA HIS A 51 -15.03 -7.52 -10.68
C HIS A 51 -16.29 -7.04 -9.95
N ASP A 52 -16.16 -6.47 -8.76
CA ASP A 52 -17.28 -5.92 -8.00
C ASP A 52 -17.05 -4.45 -7.58
N PRO A 53 -17.43 -3.49 -8.43
CA PRO A 53 -17.29 -2.06 -8.12
C PRO A 53 -18.21 -1.60 -6.99
N THR A 54 -19.18 -2.40 -6.53
CA THR A 54 -20.08 -2.02 -5.42
C THR A 54 -19.39 -2.10 -4.06
N LEU A 55 -18.34 -2.92 -3.95
CA LEU A 55 -17.53 -3.05 -2.74
C LEU A 55 -16.48 -1.94 -2.61
N PHE A 56 -16.25 -1.18 -3.68
CA PHE A 56 -15.26 -0.11 -3.74
C PHE A 56 -15.87 1.14 -4.38
N PRO A 57 -16.53 2.01 -3.59
CA PRO A 57 -17.26 3.19 -4.09
C PRO A 57 -16.36 4.20 -4.81
N SER A 58 -15.04 4.08 -4.67
CA SER A 58 -14.02 4.86 -5.35
C SER A 58 -13.92 4.60 -6.87
N GLY A 59 -14.58 3.55 -7.37
CA GLY A 59 -14.68 3.23 -8.79
C GLY A 59 -13.46 2.51 -9.40
N PRO A 60 -13.52 2.16 -10.71
CA PRO A 60 -12.51 1.32 -11.38
C PRO A 60 -11.08 1.86 -11.33
N LYS A 61 -10.94 3.19 -11.37
CA LYS A 61 -9.64 3.87 -11.29
C LYS A 61 -8.91 3.59 -9.98
N ALA A 62 -9.65 3.46 -8.87
CA ALA A 62 -9.04 3.14 -7.58
C ALA A 62 -8.48 1.70 -7.56
N ALA A 63 -9.12 0.76 -8.25
CA ALA A 63 -8.60 -0.60 -8.39
C ALA A 63 -7.28 -0.62 -9.17
N GLU A 64 -7.17 0.17 -10.25
CA GLU A 64 -5.93 0.34 -11.00
C GLU A 64 -4.81 0.97 -10.16
N GLU A 65 -5.12 2.04 -9.41
CA GLU A 65 -4.16 2.72 -8.54
C GLU A 65 -3.67 1.79 -7.40
N VAL A 66 -4.58 1.06 -6.75
CA VAL A 66 -4.22 0.07 -5.72
C VAL A 66 -3.42 -1.08 -6.33
N GLY A 67 -3.78 -1.55 -7.52
CA GLY A 67 -3.02 -2.56 -8.26
C GLY A 67 -1.59 -2.12 -8.56
N ALA A 68 -1.40 -0.86 -8.97
CA ALA A 68 -0.09 -0.28 -9.21
C ALA A 68 0.76 -0.25 -7.93
N VAL A 69 0.17 0.13 -6.79
CA VAL A 69 0.87 0.14 -5.48
C VAL A 69 1.25 -1.27 -5.04
N VAL A 70 0.33 -2.24 -5.13
CA VAL A 70 0.60 -3.64 -4.78
C VAL A 70 1.75 -4.19 -5.62
N ASN A 71 1.72 -3.98 -6.94
CA ASN A 71 2.80 -4.43 -7.83
C ASN A 71 4.11 -3.73 -7.53
N PHE A 72 4.09 -2.41 -7.29
CA PHE A 72 5.29 -1.66 -6.95
C PHE A 72 5.96 -2.20 -5.68
N ILE A 73 5.19 -2.38 -4.60
CA ILE A 73 5.70 -2.90 -3.33
C ILE A 73 6.32 -4.29 -3.54
N PHE A 74 5.59 -5.23 -4.14
CA PHE A 74 6.07 -6.61 -4.26
C PHE A 74 7.19 -6.80 -5.28
N ASN A 75 7.29 -5.97 -6.32
CA ASN A 75 8.38 -6.06 -7.30
C ASN A 75 9.66 -5.35 -6.84
N HIS A 76 9.55 -4.37 -5.92
CA HIS A 76 10.69 -3.64 -5.37
C HIS A 76 11.02 -4.03 -3.93
N MET A 77 10.37 -5.07 -3.41
CA MET A 77 10.92 -5.86 -2.31
C MET A 77 12.05 -6.72 -2.88
N THR A 78 13.19 -6.11 -3.15
CA THR A 78 14.40 -6.83 -3.53
C THR A 78 14.88 -7.70 -2.36
N GLU A 79 15.36 -8.88 -2.71
CA GLU A 79 15.73 -10.05 -1.88
C GLU A 79 16.89 -9.83 -0.89
N GLU A 80 17.05 -8.64 -0.31
CA GLU A 80 17.98 -8.41 0.79
C GLU A 80 17.24 -8.51 2.13
N ALA A 81 17.05 -9.76 2.56
CA ALA A 81 16.88 -10.14 3.96
C ALA A 81 18.00 -11.13 4.32
#